data_AF-A0A1V6AT28-F1
#
_entry.id   AF-A0A1V6AT28-F1
#
_cell.length_a   1.000
_cell.length_b   1.000
_cell.length_c   1.000
_cell.angle_alpha   90.00
_cell.angle_beta   90.00
_cell.angle_gamma   90.00
#
_symmetry.space_group_name_H-M   'P 1'
#
loop_
_entity.id
_entity.type
_entity.pdbx_description
1 polymer ?
#
loop_
_entity_poly.entity_id
_entity_poly.type
_entity_poly.pdbx_seq_one_letter_code
_entity_poly.pdbx_strand_id
1 'polypeptide(L)'
;MPVKTPSCLQCGKCCFVDLTAYAQQSDYDRWKAQDRQDILNVIEHRHLVWSGDRLISAETGNAPRECPFLFSDEGKWKCSIYETRPQVCREYEPGSSELCPQFNIKRRRGK
;
A
#
# COMPACT_ATOMS: atom_id res chain seq x y z
N MET A 1 -5.28 -27.94 14.32
CA MET A 1 -4.02 -27.19 14.56
C MET A 1 -4.26 -25.75 14.14
N PRO A 2 -3.93 -24.72 14.94
CA PRO A 2 -4.20 -23.34 14.55
C PRO A 2 -3.34 -22.98 13.34
N VAL A 3 -3.97 -22.49 12.27
CA VAL A 3 -3.29 -22.03 11.07
C VAL A 3 -2.50 -20.79 11.43
N LYS A 4 -1.16 -20.90 11.47
CA LYS A 4 -0.28 -19.76 11.74
C LYS A 4 -0.36 -18.79 10.58
N THR A 5 -1.01 -17.64 10.77
CA THR A 5 -1.02 -16.55 9.80
C THR A 5 0.42 -16.08 9.54
N PRO A 6 0.85 -15.99 8.27
CA PRO A 6 2.19 -15.49 7.95
C PRO A 6 2.33 -14.04 8.38
N SER A 7 3.48 -13.68 8.95
CA SER A 7 3.81 -12.29 9.30
C SER A 7 4.34 -11.52 8.09
N CYS A 8 4.23 -10.19 8.13
CA CYS A 8 4.79 -9.35 7.07
C CYS A 8 6.31 -9.43 7.06
N LEU A 9 6.90 -9.69 5.89
CA LEU A 9 8.36 -9.76 5.72
C LEU A 9 9.02 -8.38 5.55
N GLN A 10 8.25 -7.29 5.53
CA GLN A 10 8.75 -5.94 5.25
C GLN A 10 9.51 -5.86 3.90
N CYS A 11 9.02 -6.61 2.90
CA CYS A 11 9.65 -6.73 1.58
C CYS A 11 9.32 -5.59 0.61
N GLY A 12 8.40 -4.69 0.97
CA GLY A 12 8.02 -3.54 0.14
C GLY A 12 7.16 -3.82 -1.09
N LYS A 13 6.96 -5.08 -1.53
CA LYS A 13 6.27 -5.39 -2.80
C LYS A 13 4.87 -4.77 -2.95
N CYS A 14 4.05 -4.78 -1.90
CA CYS A 14 2.74 -4.13 -1.94
C CYS A 14 2.84 -2.60 -2.02
N CYS A 15 3.91 -2.01 -1.49
CA CYS A 15 4.19 -0.58 -1.60
C CYS A 15 4.76 -0.20 -2.97
N PHE A 16 5.57 -1.06 -3.61
CA PHE A 16 6.10 -0.83 -4.96
C PHE A 16 5.04 -0.90 -6.07
N VAL A 17 3.86 -1.46 -5.79
CA VAL A 17 2.70 -1.35 -6.69
C VAL A 17 1.74 -0.23 -6.27
N ASP A 18 2.18 0.60 -5.33
CA ASP A 18 1.45 1.76 -4.81
C ASP A 18 0.01 1.44 -4.39
N LEU A 19 -0.15 0.42 -3.53
CA LEU A 19 -1.46 0.05 -2.99
C LEU A 19 -2.18 1.23 -2.30
N THR A 20 -1.42 2.24 -1.84
CA THR A 20 -1.95 3.48 -1.25
C THR A 20 -2.77 4.33 -2.23
N ALA A 21 -2.55 4.23 -3.55
CA ALA A 21 -3.38 4.93 -4.54
C ALA A 21 -4.85 4.49 -4.52
N TYR A 22 -5.15 3.33 -3.91
CA TYR A 22 -6.52 2.83 -3.73
C TYR A 22 -7.15 3.26 -2.39
N ALA A 23 -6.57 4.25 -1.70
CA ALA A 23 -7.17 4.85 -0.51
C ALA A 23 -8.61 5.32 -0.79
N GLN A 24 -9.52 5.03 0.13
CA GLN A 24 -10.94 5.32 -0.02
C GLN A 24 -11.29 6.67 0.62
N GLN A 25 -12.46 7.23 0.31
CA GLN A 25 -12.92 8.50 0.88
C GLN A 25 -12.84 8.51 2.41
N SER A 26 -13.16 7.39 3.06
CA SER A 26 -13.06 7.21 4.52
C SER A 26 -11.63 7.37 5.06
N ASP A 27 -10.60 7.04 4.27
CA ASP A 27 -9.20 7.28 4.63
C ASP A 27 -8.88 8.78 4.59
N TYR A 28 -9.33 9.49 3.55
CA TYR A 28 -9.16 10.95 3.45
C TYR A 28 -9.89 11.69 4.56
N ASP A 29 -11.14 11.30 4.86
CA ASP A 29 -11.92 11.92 5.93
C ASP A 29 -11.26 11.69 7.29
N ARG A 30 -10.71 10.50 7.53
CA ARG A 30 -9.92 10.20 8.73
C ARG A 30 -8.66 11.06 8.81
N TRP A 31 -7.88 11.19 7.73
CA TRP A 31 -6.67 12.01 7.74
C TRP A 31 -6.98 13.49 7.97
N LYS A 32 -8.07 14.01 7.41
CA LYS A 32 -8.57 15.37 7.70
C LYS A 32 -8.93 15.53 9.18
N ALA A 33 -9.67 14.58 9.75
CA ALA A 33 -10.05 14.61 11.17
C ALA A 33 -8.84 14.49 12.12
N GLN A 34 -7.75 13.85 11.68
CA GLN A 34 -6.48 13.73 12.40
C GLN A 34 -5.51 14.88 12.14
N ASP A 35 -5.91 15.89 11.35
CA ASP A 35 -5.06 17.00 10.88
C ASP A 35 -3.73 16.56 10.24
N ARG A 36 -3.78 15.47 9.46
CA ARG A 36 -2.62 14.90 8.77
C ARG A 36 -2.37 15.55 7.41
N GLN A 37 -2.12 16.87 7.43
CA GLN A 37 -1.81 17.63 6.23
C GLN A 37 -0.53 17.12 5.54
N ASP A 38 0.40 16.55 6.28
CA ASP A 38 1.60 15.90 5.75
C ASP A 38 1.26 14.74 4.79
N ILE A 39 0.19 14.00 5.06
CA ILE A 39 -0.28 12.91 4.20
C ILE A 39 -1.10 13.47 3.04
N LEU A 40 -2.04 14.37 3.35
CA LEU A 40 -2.97 14.93 2.36
C LEU A 40 -2.22 15.68 1.26
N ASN A 41 -1.26 16.53 1.62
CA ASN A 41 -0.42 17.24 0.67
C ASN A 41 0.35 16.27 -0.22
N VAL A 42 0.98 15.24 0.36
CA VAL A 42 1.72 14.25 -0.43
C VAL A 42 0.83 13.55 -1.45
N ILE A 43 -0.42 13.23 -1.12
CA ILE A 43 -1.33 12.55 -2.05
C ILE A 43 -1.85 13.51 -3.13
N GLU A 44 -2.23 14.72 -2.74
CA GLU A 44 -2.72 15.75 -3.66
C GLU A 44 -1.69 16.04 -4.76
N HIS A 45 -0.42 16.24 -4.40
CA HIS A 45 0.67 16.53 -5.35
C HIS A 45 0.98 15.40 -6.34
N ARG A 46 0.39 14.21 -6.20
CA ARG A 46 0.61 13.11 -7.15
C ARG A 46 -0.28 13.23 -8.39
N HIS A 47 -1.38 13.99 -8.28
CA HIS A 47 -2.37 14.19 -9.33
C HIS A 47 -2.73 12.88 -10.07
N LEU A 48 -2.96 11.80 -9.30
CA LEU A 48 -3.28 10.50 -9.89
C LEU A 48 -4.71 10.48 -10.42
N VAL A 49 -4.86 10.09 -11.68
CA VAL A 49 -6.15 9.95 -12.38
C VAL A 49 -6.27 8.58 -13.02
N TRP A 50 -7.50 8.10 -13.16
CA TRP A 50 -7.78 6.89 -13.91
C TRP A 50 -7.75 7.17 -15.41
N SER A 51 -6.88 6.45 -16.13
CA SER A 51 -6.80 6.44 -17.58
C SER A 51 -7.10 5.02 -18.06
N GLY A 52 -8.37 4.74 -18.33
CA GLY A 52 -8.84 3.39 -18.65
C GLY A 52 -8.70 2.45 -17.46
N ASP A 53 -7.86 1.42 -17.58
CA ASP A 53 -7.62 0.38 -16.56
C ASP A 53 -6.45 0.70 -15.61
N ARG A 54 -5.81 1.86 -15.74
CA ARG A 54 -4.60 2.21 -15.00
C ARG A 54 -4.68 3.58 -14.34
N LEU A 55 -4.05 3.71 -13.18
CA LEU A 55 -3.76 4.99 -12.54
C LEU A 55 -2.49 5.59 -13.12
N ILE A 56 -2.56 6.86 -13.53
CA ILE A 56 -1.44 7.64 -14.03
C ILE A 56 -1.40 9.00 -13.34
N SER A 57 -0.21 9.61 -13.25
CA SER A 57 -0.08 11.02 -12.91
C SER A 57 -0.57 11.88 -14.08
N ALA A 58 -1.50 12.80 -13.83
CA ALA A 58 -2.02 13.72 -14.85
C ALA A 58 -0.93 14.67 -15.38
N GLU A 59 0.12 14.93 -14.60
CA GLU A 59 1.22 15.80 -14.99
C GLU A 59 2.22 15.12 -15.92
N THR A 60 2.55 13.85 -15.63
CA THR A 60 3.64 13.14 -16.33
C THR A 60 3.15 12.05 -17.28
N GLY A 61 1.88 11.67 -17.19
CA GLY A 61 1.30 10.53 -17.93
C GLY A 61 1.77 9.15 -17.46
N ASN A 62 2.65 9.08 -16.46
CA ASN A 62 3.27 7.83 -16.01
C ASN A 62 2.48 7.20 -14.86
N ALA A 63 2.48 5.87 -14.81
CA ALA A 63 1.99 5.13 -13.66
C ALA A 63 2.88 5.40 -12.42
N PRO A 64 2.30 5.44 -11.20
CA PRO A 64 3.08 5.58 -9.98
C PRO A 64 4.03 4.40 -9.82
N ARG A 65 5.31 4.70 -9.58
CA ARG A 65 6.35 3.67 -9.43
C ARG A 65 6.36 3.01 -8.06
N GLU A 66 6.01 3.76 -7.01
CA GLU A 66 5.96 3.27 -5.64
C GLU A 66 5.12 4.19 -4.76
N CYS A 67 4.73 3.67 -3.60
CA CYS A 67 4.07 4.43 -2.55
C CYS A 67 5.00 5.53 -2.02
N PRO A 68 4.54 6.79 -1.93
CA PRO A 68 5.37 7.91 -1.48
C PRO A 68 5.74 7.84 0.01
N PHE A 69 5.03 7.02 0.79
CA PHE A 69 5.29 6.80 2.22
C PHE A 69 6.24 5.63 2.50
N LEU A 70 6.79 5.03 1.44
CA LEU A 70 7.75 3.94 1.52
C LEU A 70 9.15 4.49 1.80
N PHE A 71 9.85 3.87 2.74
CA PHE A 71 11.28 4.13 2.95
C PHE A 71 12.01 2.85 3.37
N SER A 72 13.32 2.81 3.16
CA SER A 72 14.17 1.72 3.63
C SER A 72 14.83 2.06 4.96
N ASP A 73 14.97 1.07 5.82
CA ASP A 73 15.66 1.16 7.09
C ASP A 73 16.28 -0.20 7.42
N GLU A 74 17.60 -0.22 7.63
CA GLU A 74 18.39 -1.44 7.91
C GLU A 74 18.09 -2.63 6.96
N GLY A 75 17.93 -2.34 5.66
CA GLY A 75 17.64 -3.36 4.64
C GLY A 75 16.20 -3.89 4.65
N LYS A 76 15.29 -3.28 5.41
CA LYS A 76 13.85 -3.57 5.40
C LYS A 76 13.06 -2.37 4.91
N TRP A 77 11.90 -2.64 4.31
CA TRP A 77 10.99 -1.59 3.89
C TRP A 77 9.97 -1.26 4.98
N LYS A 78 9.83 0.03 5.29
CA LYS A 78 8.93 0.56 6.31
C LYS A 78 7.99 1.61 5.69
N CYS A 79 6.90 1.89 6.40
CA CYS A 79 5.90 2.87 6.00
C CYS A 79 5.89 4.01 7.02
N SER A 80 6.06 5.25 6.56
CA SER A 80 6.12 6.43 7.45
C SER A 80 4.77 6.74 8.10
N ILE A 81 3.67 6.24 7.51
CA ILE A 81 2.30 6.44 8.00
C ILE A 81 1.68 5.15 8.54
N TYR A 82 2.49 4.17 8.95
CA TYR A 82 2.03 2.80 9.25
C TYR A 82 0.79 2.73 10.14
N GLU A 83 0.72 3.56 11.19
CA GLU A 83 -0.40 3.59 12.13
C GLU A 83 -1.72 4.10 11.52
N THR A 84 -1.65 5.09 10.61
CA THR A 84 -2.82 5.68 9.95
C THR A 84 -2.95 5.28 8.48
N ARG A 85 -2.24 4.21 8.07
CA ARG A 85 -2.23 3.72 6.70
C ARG A 85 -3.67 3.45 6.19
N PRO A 86 -3.90 3.59 4.87
CA PRO A 86 -5.21 3.36 4.28
C PRO A 86 -5.80 1.99 4.63
N GLN A 87 -7.13 1.88 4.60
CA GLN A 87 -7.82 0.63 4.89
C GLN A 87 -7.35 -0.52 4.00
N VAL A 88 -7.18 -0.28 2.69
CA VAL A 88 -6.65 -1.29 1.74
C VAL A 88 -5.27 -1.83 2.15
N CYS A 89 -4.41 -0.98 2.75
CA CYS A 89 -3.10 -1.40 3.25
C CYS A 89 -3.19 -2.10 4.61
N ARG A 90 -4.21 -1.78 5.42
CA ARG A 90 -4.45 -2.39 6.74
C ARG A 90 -5.01 -3.80 6.61
N GLU A 91 -5.91 -4.01 5.67
CA GLU A 91 -6.57 -5.29 5.39
C GLU A 91 -5.70 -6.24 4.56
N TYR A 92 -4.62 -5.74 3.97
CA TYR A 92 -3.68 -6.57 3.21
C TYR A 92 -2.94 -7.56 4.11
N GLU A 93 -3.43 -8.80 4.16
CA GLU A 93 -2.79 -9.87 4.91
C GLU A 93 -1.60 -10.47 4.13
N PRO A 94 -0.49 -10.82 4.80
CA PRO A 94 0.60 -11.51 4.12
C PRO A 94 0.15 -12.83 3.47
N GLY A 95 0.55 -13.02 2.22
CA GLY A 95 0.20 -14.19 1.40
C GLY A 95 -1.25 -14.25 0.93
N SER A 96 -2.04 -13.17 1.06
CA SER A 96 -3.42 -13.09 0.55
C SER A 96 -3.53 -12.92 -0.97
N SER A 97 -2.48 -12.39 -1.61
CA SER A 97 -2.45 -12.05 -3.04
C SER A 97 -1.09 -12.36 -3.65
N GLU A 98 -1.05 -12.61 -4.97
CA GLU A 98 0.15 -12.88 -5.78
C GLU A 98 1.23 -11.78 -5.68
N LEU A 99 0.85 -10.57 -5.28
CA LEU A 99 1.77 -9.49 -4.95
C LEU A 99 2.72 -9.86 -3.78
N CYS A 100 2.27 -10.71 -2.87
CA CYS A 100 3.05 -11.13 -1.72
C CYS A 100 3.96 -12.30 -2.08
N PRO A 101 5.27 -12.26 -1.76
CA PRO A 101 6.16 -13.41 -1.98
C PRO A 101 5.74 -14.67 -1.20
N GLN A 102 4.89 -14.51 -0.17
CA GLN A 102 4.38 -15.62 0.64
C GLN A 102 3.12 -16.29 0.06
N PHE A 103 2.56 -15.82 -1.06
CA PHE A 103 1.33 -16.36 -1.66
C PHE A 103 1.45 -17.85 -2.05
N ASN A 104 2.57 -18.21 -2.68
CA ASN A 104 2.82 -19.60 -3.11
C ASN A 104 3.08 -20.56 -1.96
N ILE A 105 3.41 -20.06 -0.75
CA ILE A 105 3.52 -20.86 0.46
C ILE A 105 2.13 -21.26 0.96
N LYS A 106 1.12 -20.37 0.85
CA LYS A 106 -0.28 -20.71 1.16
C LYS A 106 -0.86 -21.73 0.18
N ARG A 107 -0.63 -21.59 -1.14
CA ARG A 107 -1.14 -22.55 -2.15
C ARG A 107 -0.64 -23.99 -1.96
N ARG A 108 0.59 -24.19 -1.46
CA ARG A 108 1.14 -25.53 -1.17
C ARG A 108 0.67 -26.12 0.15
N ARG A 109 0.18 -25.31 1.09
CA ARG A 109 -0.33 -25.73 2.42
C ARG A 109 -1.84 -25.94 2.46
N GLY A 110 -2.57 -25.39 1.49
CA GLY A 110 -4.02 -25.56 1.33
C GLY A 110 -4.43 -26.72 0.43
N LYS A 111 -3.54 -27.68 0.19
CA LYS A 111 -3.80 -28.91 -0.57
C LYS A 111 -3.59 -30.12 0.34
#